data_AF-A0A418IHE3-F1
#
_entry.id   AF-A0A418IHE3-F1
#
_cell.length_a   1.000
_cell.length_b   1.000
_cell.length_c   1.000
_cell.angle_alpha   90.00
_cell.angle_beta   90.00
_cell.angle_gamma   90.00
#
_symmetry.space_group_name_H-M   'P 1'
#
loop_
_entity.id
_entity.type
_entity.pdbx_description
1 polymer ?
#
loop_
_entity_poly.entity_id
_entity_poly.type
_entity_poly.pdbx_seq_one_letter_code
_entity_poly.pdbx_strand_id
1 'polypeptide(L)'
;MLISETNLSVRSRNALNKAGYIRTDELKNLTRDDLANLSNIGTKSIDEIAEFLKLPYETNKVTLSIRSQNALAKAGYYTIEEIKNLTEKELRNIQNLGEKSIQEILSLKTQNNFINDAYELNSLSYHKIKNGSIETLKLDNELNVILKNNNIQTIEVLLELKKSDLKKFRGVNAPQVLVLKDIINGLRDELKLNYQGIADIPFSNPQLQVKEAIINSLPYKDVEFYFRNGFKLKKTIDITCNEAKESDIKKIKELEINKIENLIKIIPSNIKNLKGMNEKSTSRVLKLLLNKLVITYNNDIVLEGISYNFFRNHHYNFWLNIEDNILYSLTCKVDDVIKKYVNVNYHSFKELSYFISHNTEIIKEIEGLELSKQEANELVYSYLKNYSTKMNYKYLKEKFEKVNNKINFVEIVNNLIDEGLVTLEDGKIVTLKKPVLYYAKRLKSENQFEALKYRLKNYTLQEIEDKLGLTRERARQLIKQGLNNLPSNVRERIRMLIGLKITN
;
A
#
# COMPACT_ATOMS: atom_id res chain seq x y z
N MET A 1 21.23 11.49 -18.54
CA MET A 1 22.51 12.22 -18.50
C MET A 1 23.61 11.22 -18.21
N LEU A 2 24.83 11.39 -18.74
CA LEU A 2 25.92 10.48 -18.39
C LEU A 2 26.36 10.73 -16.94
N ILE A 3 26.77 9.69 -16.22
CA ILE A 3 27.26 9.83 -14.84
C ILE A 3 28.52 10.69 -14.79
N SER A 4 29.37 10.64 -15.83
CA SER A 4 30.53 11.52 -15.99
C SER A 4 30.18 13.01 -16.02
N GLU A 5 28.96 13.37 -16.43
CA GLU A 5 28.49 14.75 -16.58
C GLU A 5 27.72 15.27 -15.35
N THR A 6 27.57 14.45 -14.32
CA THR A 6 26.91 14.84 -13.05
C THR A 6 27.80 15.74 -12.20
N ASN A 7 27.18 16.46 -11.26
CA ASN A 7 27.86 17.22 -10.20
C ASN A 7 28.32 16.34 -9.02
N LEU A 8 28.25 15.01 -9.12
CA LEU A 8 28.72 14.08 -8.11
C LEU A 8 30.26 14.10 -7.99
N SER A 9 30.77 13.87 -6.79
CA SER A 9 32.20 13.74 -6.54
C SER A 9 32.85 12.66 -7.42
N VAL A 10 34.15 12.81 -7.71
CA VAL A 10 34.95 11.83 -8.46
C VAL A 10 34.81 10.42 -7.86
N ARG A 11 34.76 10.33 -6.53
CA ARG A 11 34.61 9.06 -5.81
C ARG A 11 33.25 8.41 -6.08
N SER A 12 32.18 9.19 -6.03
CA SER A 12 30.81 8.73 -6.29
C SER A 12 30.63 8.32 -7.76
N ARG A 13 31.16 9.09 -8.71
CA ARG A 13 31.17 8.73 -10.14
C ARG A 13 31.95 7.45 -10.42
N ASN A 14 33.13 7.28 -9.81
CA ASN A 14 33.94 6.08 -9.98
C ASN A 14 33.28 4.84 -9.38
N ALA A 15 32.61 4.96 -8.23
CA ALA A 15 31.87 3.86 -7.61
C ALA A 15 30.72 3.40 -8.51
N LEU A 16 29.94 4.33 -9.07
CA LEU A 16 28.84 4.04 -9.98
C LEU A 16 29.31 3.42 -11.29
N ASN A 17 30.35 3.99 -11.93
CA ASN A 17 30.94 3.44 -13.15
C ASN A 17 31.50 2.03 -12.95
N LYS A 18 32.17 1.79 -11.82
CA LYS A 18 32.71 0.45 -11.50
C LYS A 18 31.60 -0.57 -11.23
N ALA A 19 30.46 -0.12 -10.72
CA ALA A 19 29.25 -0.92 -10.55
C ALA A 19 28.46 -1.12 -11.86
N GLY A 20 28.94 -0.58 -12.99
CA GLY A 20 28.34 -0.75 -14.30
C GLY A 20 27.24 0.25 -14.64
N TYR A 21 27.00 1.26 -13.78
CA TYR A 21 26.09 2.35 -14.11
C TYR A 21 26.82 3.38 -14.96
N ILE A 22 26.24 3.74 -16.10
CA ILE A 22 26.81 4.70 -17.06
C ILE A 22 25.89 5.92 -17.19
N ARG A 23 24.57 5.74 -16.99
CA ARG A 23 23.57 6.79 -17.16
C ARG A 23 22.70 6.97 -15.91
N THR A 24 22.28 8.21 -15.65
CA THR A 24 21.48 8.59 -14.48
C THR A 24 20.11 7.89 -14.40
N ASP A 25 19.53 7.47 -15.52
CA ASP A 25 18.26 6.75 -15.59
C ASP A 25 18.33 5.34 -15.01
N GLU A 26 19.50 4.72 -15.02
CA GLU A 26 19.75 3.39 -14.43
C GLU A 26 19.74 3.44 -12.90
N LEU A 27 19.87 4.64 -12.32
CA LEU A 27 19.90 4.88 -10.88
C LEU A 27 18.51 5.09 -10.26
N LYS A 28 17.45 5.28 -11.08
CA LYS A 28 16.12 5.73 -10.63
C LYS A 28 15.39 4.77 -9.67
N ASN A 29 15.84 3.53 -9.57
CA ASN A 29 15.25 2.51 -8.70
C ASN A 29 16.20 2.05 -7.59
N LEU A 30 17.38 2.67 -7.46
CA LEU A 30 18.32 2.29 -6.41
C LEU A 30 17.85 2.83 -5.07
N THR A 31 17.93 1.98 -4.06
CA THR A 31 17.73 2.33 -2.66
C THR A 31 19.08 2.68 -2.02
N ARG A 32 19.05 3.27 -0.82
CA ARG A 32 20.28 3.47 -0.02
C ARG A 32 20.96 2.13 0.31
N ASP A 33 20.19 1.06 0.54
CA ASP A 33 20.69 -0.31 0.71
C ASP A 33 21.41 -0.81 -0.56
N ASP A 34 20.87 -0.54 -1.77
CA ASP A 34 21.54 -0.90 -3.03
C ASP A 34 22.86 -0.13 -3.21
N LEU A 35 22.90 1.15 -2.83
CA LEU A 35 24.12 1.95 -2.83
C LEU A 35 25.14 1.46 -1.82
N ALA A 36 24.71 1.02 -0.63
CA ALA A 36 25.58 0.49 0.41
C ALA A 36 26.25 -0.83 0.02
N ASN A 37 25.63 -1.60 -0.89
CA ASN A 37 26.18 -2.83 -1.44
C ASN A 37 27.22 -2.60 -2.55
N LEU A 38 27.47 -1.35 -2.97
CA LEU A 38 28.50 -1.05 -3.97
C LEU A 38 29.90 -1.16 -3.36
N SER A 39 30.81 -1.87 -4.07
CA SER A 39 32.17 -2.05 -3.60
C SER A 39 32.91 -0.71 -3.40
N ASN A 40 33.61 -0.56 -2.27
CA ASN A 40 34.48 0.59 -1.93
C ASN A 40 33.81 1.98 -1.85
N ILE A 41 32.49 2.03 -1.68
CA ILE A 41 31.77 3.28 -1.41
C ILE A 41 31.77 3.59 0.10
N GLY A 42 31.89 4.87 0.46
CA GLY A 42 31.80 5.33 1.85
C GLY A 42 30.47 6.02 2.14
N THR A 43 30.09 6.12 3.41
CA THR A 43 28.81 6.74 3.85
C THR A 43 28.59 8.13 3.26
N LYS A 44 29.62 8.98 3.21
CA LYS A 44 29.54 10.30 2.58
C LYS A 44 29.21 10.26 1.08
N SER A 45 29.71 9.27 0.34
CA SER A 45 29.39 9.08 -1.07
C SER A 45 27.98 8.49 -1.26
N ILE A 46 27.54 7.61 -0.35
CA ILE A 46 26.16 7.12 -0.32
C ILE A 46 25.21 8.29 -0.09
N ASP A 47 25.47 9.14 0.91
CA ASP A 47 24.64 10.31 1.21
C ASP A 47 24.60 11.29 0.04
N GLU A 48 25.74 11.58 -0.58
CA GLU A 48 25.83 12.44 -1.77
C GLU A 48 25.02 11.88 -2.96
N ILE A 49 25.13 10.58 -3.24
CA ILE A 49 24.37 9.94 -4.32
C ILE A 49 22.88 9.85 -3.96
N ALA A 50 22.56 9.55 -2.70
CA ALA A 50 21.19 9.48 -2.21
C ALA A 50 20.50 10.85 -2.28
N GLU A 51 21.20 11.93 -1.95
CA GLU A 51 20.72 13.30 -2.08
C GLU A 51 20.52 13.68 -3.56
N PHE A 52 21.47 13.32 -4.43
CA PHE A 52 21.34 13.50 -5.89
C PHE A 52 20.12 12.76 -6.46
N LEU A 53 19.83 11.56 -5.96
CA LEU A 53 18.68 10.74 -6.35
C LEU A 53 17.39 11.08 -5.57
N LYS A 54 17.45 12.02 -4.63
CA LYS A 54 16.35 12.38 -3.72
C LYS A 54 15.76 11.18 -2.98
N LEU A 55 16.60 10.21 -2.61
CA LEU A 55 16.19 9.06 -1.82
C LEU A 55 15.81 9.50 -0.41
N PRO A 56 14.79 8.86 0.21
CA PRO A 56 14.45 9.13 1.60
C PRO A 56 15.67 8.93 2.51
N TYR A 57 15.85 9.80 3.49
CA TYR A 57 16.88 9.63 4.52
C TYR A 57 16.58 8.35 5.30
N GLU A 58 17.61 7.52 5.50
CA GLU A 58 17.51 6.37 6.39
C GLU A 58 17.27 6.84 7.83
N THR A 59 16.19 6.36 8.43
CA THR A 59 16.04 6.33 9.88
C THR A 59 16.70 5.04 10.38
N ASN A 60 17.92 5.18 10.91
CA ASN A 60 18.66 4.22 11.75
C ASN A 60 18.19 2.76 11.65
N LYS A 61 18.62 2.05 10.60
CA LYS A 61 18.89 0.63 10.73
C LYS A 61 20.15 0.56 11.60
N VAL A 62 20.07 -0.02 12.80
CA VAL A 62 21.22 -0.15 13.70
C VAL A 62 22.14 -1.24 13.14
N THR A 63 22.96 -0.87 12.17
CA THR A 63 24.04 -1.69 11.62
C THR A 63 25.37 -1.02 11.93
N LEU A 64 26.40 -1.81 12.29
CA LEU A 64 27.75 -1.29 12.47
C LEU A 64 28.23 -0.62 11.20
N SER A 65 29.02 0.45 11.30
CA SER A 65 29.71 1.01 10.15
C SER A 65 30.59 -0.05 9.45
N ILE A 66 30.76 0.06 8.13
CA ILE A 66 31.60 -0.84 7.33
C ILE A 66 33.01 -0.98 7.91
N ARG A 67 33.55 0.08 8.52
CA ARG A 67 34.85 0.06 9.19
C ARG A 67 34.85 -0.86 10.41
N SER A 68 33.82 -0.74 11.26
CA SER A 68 33.64 -1.58 12.44
C SER A 68 33.39 -3.04 12.04
N GLN A 69 32.57 -3.28 11.01
CA GLN A 69 32.33 -4.63 10.46
C GLN A 69 33.62 -5.27 9.93
N ASN A 70 34.38 -4.55 9.10
CA ASN A 70 35.61 -5.08 8.50
C ASN A 70 36.73 -5.33 9.54
N ALA A 71 36.81 -4.50 10.58
CA ALA A 71 37.78 -4.69 11.65
C ALA A 71 37.43 -5.95 12.49
N LEU A 72 36.16 -6.15 12.81
CA LEU A 72 35.66 -7.33 13.52
C LEU A 72 35.85 -8.61 12.69
N ALA A 73 35.47 -8.60 11.41
CA ALA A 73 35.64 -9.73 10.51
C ALA A 73 37.12 -10.14 10.38
N LYS A 74 38.04 -9.17 10.27
CA LYS A 74 39.49 -9.44 10.26
C LYS A 74 40.02 -9.99 11.59
N ALA A 75 39.39 -9.64 12.71
CA ALA A 75 39.68 -10.19 14.02
C ALA A 75 38.97 -11.53 14.28
N GLY A 76 38.23 -12.06 13.29
CA GLY A 76 37.58 -13.36 13.37
C GLY A 76 36.18 -13.35 13.97
N TYR A 77 35.55 -12.17 14.13
CA TYR A 77 34.18 -12.05 14.63
C TYR A 77 33.22 -11.71 13.49
N TYR A 78 32.23 -12.56 13.27
CA TYR A 78 31.32 -12.49 12.12
C TYR A 78 29.85 -12.30 12.53
N THR A 79 29.54 -12.43 13.82
CA THR A 79 28.19 -12.32 14.37
C THR A 79 28.13 -11.43 15.61
N ILE A 80 26.93 -10.93 15.92
CA ILE A 80 26.68 -10.13 17.12
C ILE A 80 26.90 -10.95 18.40
N GLU A 81 26.55 -12.24 18.39
CA GLU A 81 26.71 -13.11 19.56
C GLU A 81 28.19 -13.33 19.91
N GLU A 82 29.07 -13.41 18.92
CA GLU A 82 30.52 -13.58 19.12
C GLU A 82 31.19 -12.34 19.73
N ILE A 83 30.66 -11.13 19.45
CA ILE A 83 31.20 -9.88 20.02
C ILE A 83 30.53 -9.46 21.33
N LYS A 84 29.45 -10.13 21.73
CA LYS A 84 28.62 -9.82 22.92
C LYS A 84 29.42 -9.77 24.22
N ASN A 85 30.38 -10.66 24.37
CA ASN A 85 31.18 -10.79 25.59
C ASN A 85 32.53 -10.06 25.56
N LEU A 86 32.88 -9.40 24.45
CA LEU A 86 34.15 -8.68 24.34
C LEU A 86 34.15 -7.44 25.23
N THR A 87 35.07 -7.35 26.18
CA THR A 87 35.29 -6.17 27.00
C THR A 87 35.80 -5.00 26.16
N GLU A 88 35.63 -3.77 26.63
CA GLU A 88 36.19 -2.59 25.96
C GLU A 88 37.72 -2.72 25.79
N LYS A 89 38.40 -3.31 26.78
CA LYS A 89 39.85 -3.58 26.72
C LYS A 89 40.21 -4.53 25.57
N GLU A 90 39.40 -5.56 25.32
CA GLU A 90 39.59 -6.49 24.21
C GLU A 90 39.28 -5.85 22.86
N LEU A 91 38.24 -5.00 22.78
CA LEU A 91 37.94 -4.22 21.58
C LEU A 91 39.08 -3.25 21.22
N ARG A 92 39.72 -2.64 22.23
CA ARG A 92 40.89 -1.76 22.03
C ARG A 92 42.12 -2.51 21.49
N ASN A 93 42.18 -3.82 21.65
CA ASN A 93 43.27 -4.66 21.13
C ASN A 93 43.05 -5.09 19.68
N ILE A 94 41.86 -4.87 19.10
CA ILE A 94 41.58 -5.19 17.70
C ILE A 94 42.16 -4.11 16.78
N GLN A 95 43.03 -4.53 15.87
CA GLN A 95 43.71 -3.65 14.94
C GLN A 95 42.69 -2.88 14.07
N ASN A 96 42.88 -1.57 13.93
CA ASN A 96 42.06 -0.64 13.13
C ASN A 96 40.68 -0.26 13.71
N LEU A 97 40.37 -0.64 14.95
CA LEU A 97 39.28 -0.03 15.72
C LEU A 97 39.74 1.28 16.35
N GLY A 98 39.10 2.39 15.96
CA GLY A 98 39.30 3.69 16.60
C GLY A 98 38.18 3.99 17.61
N GLU A 99 38.36 5.02 18.43
CA GLU A 99 37.45 5.37 19.54
C GLU A 99 35.97 5.41 19.13
N LYS A 100 35.65 6.03 17.98
CA LYS A 100 34.27 6.09 17.47
C LYS A 100 33.67 4.72 17.13
N SER A 101 34.47 3.82 16.56
CA SER A 101 34.05 2.45 16.24
C SER A 101 33.88 1.61 17.51
N ILE A 102 34.71 1.83 18.52
CA ILE A 102 34.58 1.17 19.83
C ILE A 102 33.28 1.60 20.50
N GLN A 103 33.00 2.90 20.56
CA GLN A 103 31.75 3.43 21.12
C GLN A 103 30.51 2.95 20.36
N GLU A 104 30.60 2.86 19.03
CA GLU A 104 29.56 2.30 18.17
C GLU A 104 29.28 0.81 18.50
N ILE A 105 30.32 -0.02 18.63
CA ILE A 105 30.20 -1.44 18.99
C ILE A 105 29.64 -1.60 20.41
N LEU A 106 30.13 -0.82 21.38
CA LEU A 106 29.63 -0.85 22.76
C LEU A 106 28.16 -0.45 22.84
N SER A 107 27.74 0.58 22.11
CA SER A 107 26.34 1.01 22.05
C SER A 107 25.43 -0.10 21.50
N LEU A 108 25.88 -0.80 20.45
CA LEU A 108 25.17 -1.93 19.85
C LEU A 108 25.08 -3.15 20.77
N LYS A 109 26.14 -3.42 21.54
CA LYS A 109 26.16 -4.47 22.58
C LYS A 109 25.21 -4.16 23.73
N THR A 110 25.20 -2.90 24.20
CA THR A 110 24.30 -2.46 25.27
C THR A 110 22.84 -2.51 24.81
N GLN A 111 22.53 -2.10 23.58
CA GLN A 111 21.18 -2.24 23.02
C GLN A 111 20.74 -3.70 22.87
N ASN A 112 21.61 -4.61 22.38
CA ASN A 112 21.27 -6.03 22.27
C ASN A 112 21.15 -6.74 23.63
N ASN A 113 21.96 -6.37 24.63
CA ASN A 113 21.81 -6.90 26.00
C ASN A 113 20.53 -6.35 26.66
N PHE A 114 20.20 -5.08 26.44
CA PHE A 114 18.94 -4.50 26.92
C PHE A 114 17.71 -5.15 26.27
N ILE A 115 17.80 -5.60 25.00
CA ILE A 115 16.71 -6.28 24.30
C ILE A 115 16.60 -7.76 24.73
N ASN A 116 17.72 -8.46 24.95
CA ASN A 116 17.70 -9.89 25.31
C ASN A 116 17.46 -10.14 26.81
N ASP A 117 17.89 -9.25 27.70
CA ASP A 117 17.67 -9.42 29.15
C ASP A 117 16.35 -8.80 29.66
N ALA A 118 15.71 -7.91 28.88
CA ALA A 118 14.48 -7.24 29.29
C ALA A 118 13.17 -7.98 28.94
N TYR A 119 13.18 -8.98 28.05
CA TYR A 119 11.92 -9.50 27.48
C TYR A 119 11.82 -11.03 27.42
N GLU A 120 11.14 -11.61 28.41
CA GLU A 120 10.39 -12.88 28.24
C GLU A 120 9.02 -12.61 27.56
N LEU A 121 8.96 -11.72 26.56
CA LEU A 121 7.70 -11.44 25.82
C LEU A 121 7.45 -12.41 24.66
N ASN A 122 8.39 -13.32 24.38
CA ASN A 122 8.42 -14.26 23.25
C ASN A 122 7.25 -15.27 23.15
N SER A 123 6.19 -15.13 23.95
CA SER A 123 4.97 -15.94 23.86
C SER A 123 3.66 -15.21 24.23
N LEU A 124 3.72 -13.91 24.56
CA LEU A 124 2.58 -13.19 25.10
C LEU A 124 1.90 -12.32 24.04
N SER A 125 0.61 -12.57 23.80
CA SER A 125 -0.23 -11.74 22.92
C SER A 125 -0.42 -10.34 23.51
N TYR A 126 -0.33 -9.29 22.69
CA TYR A 126 -0.59 -7.89 23.09
C TYR A 126 -1.83 -7.75 23.98
N HIS A 127 -2.92 -8.44 23.64
CA HIS A 127 -4.16 -8.40 24.41
C HIS A 127 -4.04 -8.93 25.84
N LYS A 128 -3.13 -9.86 26.10
CA LYS A 128 -2.90 -10.41 27.44
C LYS A 128 -2.11 -9.43 28.31
N ILE A 129 -1.24 -8.64 27.71
CA ILE A 129 -0.27 -7.80 28.44
C ILE A 129 -0.61 -6.31 28.43
N LYS A 130 -1.47 -5.84 27.52
CA LYS A 130 -1.70 -4.40 27.31
C LYS A 130 -2.16 -3.66 28.58
N ASN A 131 -2.94 -4.32 29.43
CA ASN A 131 -3.42 -3.78 30.71
C ASN A 131 -2.46 -4.10 31.88
N GLY A 132 -1.39 -4.84 31.62
CA GLY A 132 -0.37 -5.18 32.61
C GLY A 132 0.49 -3.98 32.99
N SER A 133 1.08 -4.06 34.18
CA SER A 133 2.00 -3.06 34.72
C SER A 133 3.24 -2.93 33.84
N ILE A 134 3.73 -1.71 33.61
CA ILE A 134 5.02 -1.49 32.93
C ILE A 134 6.21 -2.14 33.66
N GLU A 135 6.06 -2.47 34.95
CA GLU A 135 7.10 -3.14 35.74
C GLU A 135 7.46 -4.52 35.18
N THR A 136 6.54 -5.18 34.46
CA THR A 136 6.82 -6.47 33.82
C THR A 136 7.86 -6.36 32.71
N LEU A 137 8.10 -5.14 32.19
CA LEU A 137 9.11 -4.85 31.17
C LEU A 137 10.53 -4.78 31.72
N LYS A 138 10.70 -4.82 33.05
CA LYS A 138 12.01 -4.80 33.75
C LYS A 138 12.98 -3.74 33.22
N LEU A 139 12.45 -2.55 32.90
CA LEU A 139 13.26 -1.44 32.43
C LEU A 139 14.27 -1.01 33.51
N ASP A 140 15.28 -0.25 33.09
CA ASP A 140 16.20 0.41 34.02
C ASP A 140 15.44 1.19 35.12
N ASN A 141 15.99 1.18 36.34
CA ASN A 141 15.34 1.78 37.50
C ASN A 141 15.07 3.27 37.32
N GLU A 142 15.97 4.04 36.69
CA GLU A 142 15.76 5.46 36.45
C GLU A 142 14.61 5.69 35.47
N LEU A 143 14.55 4.90 34.38
CA LEU A 143 13.48 4.99 33.38
C LEU A 143 12.11 4.60 33.97
N ASN A 144 12.07 3.55 34.78
CA ASN A 144 10.86 3.13 35.49
C ASN A 144 10.34 4.24 36.43
N VAL A 145 11.23 4.91 37.16
CA VAL A 145 10.86 6.04 38.02
C VAL A 145 10.32 7.21 37.19
N ILE A 146 10.94 7.53 36.05
CA ILE A 146 10.46 8.57 35.13
C ILE A 146 9.04 8.25 34.66
N LEU A 147 8.79 7.02 34.20
CA LEU A 147 7.48 6.59 33.73
C LEU A 147 6.42 6.69 34.83
N LYS A 148 6.70 6.17 36.03
CA LYS A 148 5.79 6.22 37.18
C LYS A 148 5.48 7.66 37.62
N ASN A 149 6.48 8.52 37.72
CA ASN A 149 6.32 9.92 38.10
C ASN A 149 5.48 10.73 37.09
N ASN A 150 5.36 10.22 35.86
CA ASN A 150 4.53 10.80 34.80
C ASN A 150 3.23 10.00 34.57
N ASN A 151 2.80 9.22 35.57
CA ASN A 151 1.55 8.45 35.60
C ASN A 151 1.42 7.41 34.47
N ILE A 152 2.54 6.92 33.95
CA ILE A 152 2.53 5.83 32.97
C ILE A 152 2.59 4.51 33.75
N GLN A 153 1.44 3.82 33.82
CA GLN A 153 1.29 2.61 34.65
C GLN A 153 1.15 1.33 33.84
N THR A 154 0.55 1.40 32.64
CA THR A 154 0.27 0.22 31.81
C THR A 154 1.06 0.21 30.52
N ILE A 155 1.25 -0.99 29.96
CA ILE A 155 1.92 -1.20 28.68
C ILE A 155 1.18 -0.50 27.53
N GLU A 156 -0.16 -0.53 27.49
CA GLU A 156 -0.96 0.17 26.48
C GLU A 156 -0.66 1.68 26.46
N VAL A 157 -0.66 2.31 27.64
CA VAL A 157 -0.38 3.75 27.75
C VAL A 157 1.06 4.07 27.31
N LEU A 158 2.03 3.24 27.68
CA LEU A 158 3.43 3.40 27.27
C LEU A 158 3.59 3.36 25.74
N LEU A 159 2.94 2.41 25.07
CA LEU A 159 3.10 2.17 23.62
C LEU A 159 2.46 3.26 22.75
N GLU A 160 1.48 4.00 23.28
CA GLU A 160 0.84 5.14 22.63
C GLU A 160 1.64 6.44 22.74
N LEU A 161 2.72 6.49 23.54
CA LEU A 161 3.50 7.71 23.76
C LEU A 161 4.29 8.14 22.51
N LYS A 162 4.12 9.41 22.14
CA LYS A 162 4.90 10.05 21.08
C LYS A 162 6.14 10.71 21.66
N LYS A 163 7.12 10.98 20.80
CA LYS A 163 8.32 11.75 21.17
C LYS A 163 7.96 13.12 21.77
N SER A 164 6.88 13.76 21.33
CA SER A 164 6.38 15.01 21.88
C SER A 164 5.84 14.88 23.31
N ASP A 165 5.31 13.72 23.66
CA ASP A 165 4.72 13.45 24.97
C ASP A 165 5.84 13.16 25.97
N LEU A 166 6.81 12.33 25.57
CA LEU A 166 8.02 12.06 26.34
C LEU A 166 8.79 13.34 26.68
N LYS A 167 8.89 14.30 25.74
CA LYS A 167 9.55 15.61 26.00
C LYS A 167 8.89 16.44 27.10
N LYS A 168 7.63 16.15 27.46
CA LYS A 168 6.89 16.87 28.51
C LYS A 168 7.05 16.22 29.88
N PHE A 169 7.74 15.09 29.98
CA PHE A 169 7.88 14.37 31.23
C PHE A 169 8.71 15.16 32.24
N ARG A 170 8.28 15.13 33.50
CA ARG A 170 9.05 15.69 34.61
C ARG A 170 10.27 14.81 34.86
N GLY A 171 11.44 15.43 35.02
CA GLY A 171 12.68 14.75 35.37
C GLY A 171 13.35 13.97 34.23
N VAL A 172 12.98 14.22 32.96
CA VAL A 172 13.59 13.56 31.79
C VAL A 172 14.59 14.49 31.09
N ASN A 173 15.69 13.93 30.58
CA ASN A 173 16.64 14.62 29.72
C ASN A 173 16.55 14.15 28.25
N ALA A 174 17.20 14.87 27.33
CA ALA A 174 17.10 14.57 25.90
C ALA A 174 17.61 13.15 25.53
N PRO A 175 18.73 12.64 26.07
CA PRO A 175 19.14 11.24 25.90
C PRO A 175 18.09 10.24 26.38
N GLN A 176 17.52 10.43 27.58
CA GLN A 176 16.50 9.53 28.13
C GLN A 176 15.22 9.53 27.30
N VAL A 177 14.83 10.66 26.71
CA VAL A 177 13.71 10.72 25.75
C VAL A 177 13.98 9.83 24.53
N LEU A 178 15.21 9.83 24.01
CA LEU A 178 15.58 8.98 22.88
C LEU A 178 15.55 7.51 23.29
N VAL A 179 16.16 7.16 24.42
CA VAL A 179 16.16 5.78 24.94
C VAL A 179 14.74 5.25 25.17
N LEU A 180 13.87 6.02 25.83
CA LEU A 180 12.46 5.65 26.03
C LEU A 180 11.74 5.48 24.69
N LYS A 181 12.02 6.34 23.71
CA LYS A 181 11.39 6.23 22.39
C LYS A 181 11.86 4.98 21.64
N ASP A 182 13.14 4.64 21.74
CA ASP A 182 13.70 3.45 21.13
C ASP A 182 13.13 2.17 21.77
N ILE A 183 12.99 2.14 23.10
CA ILE A 183 12.30 1.06 23.84
C ILE A 183 10.86 0.89 23.34
N ILE A 184 10.10 1.98 23.27
CA ILE A 184 8.70 1.94 22.79
C ILE A 184 8.65 1.40 21.36
N ASN A 185 9.54 1.83 20.47
CA ASN A 185 9.56 1.36 19.10
C ASN A 185 9.91 -0.13 19.02
N GLY A 186 10.92 -0.59 19.76
CA GLY A 186 11.31 -2.00 19.82
C GLY A 186 10.19 -2.89 20.33
N LEU A 187 9.50 -2.47 21.41
CA LEU A 187 8.32 -3.17 21.91
C LEU A 187 7.19 -3.25 20.88
N ARG A 188 6.94 -2.17 20.13
CA ARG A 188 5.92 -2.16 19.08
C ARG A 188 6.27 -3.09 17.92
N ASP A 189 7.54 -3.20 17.57
CA ASP A 189 8.02 -4.12 16.54
C ASP A 189 7.86 -5.58 17.00
N GLU A 190 8.28 -5.90 18.22
CA GLU A 190 8.15 -7.24 18.80
C GLU A 190 6.67 -7.67 18.93
N LEU A 191 5.81 -6.75 19.38
CA LEU A 191 4.38 -6.96 19.50
C LEU A 191 3.62 -6.81 18.18
N LYS A 192 4.32 -6.48 17.09
CA LYS A 192 3.77 -6.36 15.72
C LYS A 192 2.64 -5.35 15.62
N LEU A 193 2.77 -4.24 16.34
CA LEU A 193 1.76 -3.18 16.41
C LEU A 193 1.88 -2.19 15.27
N ASN A 194 3.04 -2.12 14.62
CA ASN A 194 3.30 -1.22 13.52
C ASN A 194 2.63 -1.70 12.23
N TYR A 195 2.07 -0.75 11.48
CA TYR A 195 1.40 -1.00 10.23
C TYR A 195 2.38 -1.54 9.19
N GLN A 196 1.89 -2.50 8.42
CA GLN A 196 2.55 -3.01 7.23
C GLN A 196 1.54 -3.00 6.09
N GLY A 197 1.99 -2.67 4.88
CA GLY A 197 1.13 -2.70 3.70
C GLY A 197 0.51 -4.09 3.52
N ILE A 198 -0.82 -4.15 3.42
CA ILE A 198 -1.54 -5.43 3.43
C ILE A 198 -1.10 -6.39 2.31
N ALA A 199 -0.75 -5.86 1.14
CA ALA A 199 -0.20 -6.65 0.05
C ALA A 199 1.30 -6.95 0.23
N ASP A 200 2.04 -6.06 0.89
CA ASP A 200 3.48 -6.20 1.08
C ASP A 200 3.78 -7.38 2.02
N ILE A 201 2.94 -7.62 3.04
CA ILE A 201 3.13 -8.72 4.01
C ILE A 201 3.30 -10.09 3.32
N PRO A 202 2.38 -10.57 2.46
CA PRO A 202 2.62 -11.82 1.72
C PRO A 202 3.82 -11.78 0.78
N PHE A 203 4.10 -10.65 0.12
CA PHE A 203 5.25 -10.56 -0.79
C PHE A 203 6.59 -10.59 -0.06
N SER A 204 6.66 -10.08 1.17
CA SER A 204 7.83 -10.19 2.05
C SER A 204 7.97 -11.56 2.71
N ASN A 205 6.92 -12.39 2.69
CA ASN A 205 6.91 -13.74 3.24
C ASN A 205 6.45 -14.76 2.18
N PRO A 206 7.12 -14.85 1.02
CA PRO A 206 6.61 -15.57 -0.14
C PRO A 206 6.51 -17.09 0.08
N GLN A 207 7.17 -17.63 1.09
CA GLN A 207 7.16 -19.03 1.50
C GLN A 207 5.94 -19.44 2.34
N LEU A 208 5.22 -18.49 2.91
CA LEU A 208 4.05 -18.75 3.77
C LEU A 208 2.75 -18.65 2.96
N GLN A 209 1.69 -19.28 3.46
CA GLN A 209 0.35 -18.96 2.95
C GLN A 209 0.02 -17.50 3.25
N VAL A 210 -0.74 -16.84 2.38
CA VAL A 210 -1.24 -15.47 2.60
C VAL A 210 -1.88 -15.32 3.98
N LYS A 211 -2.69 -16.30 4.41
CA LYS A 211 -3.30 -16.34 5.75
C LYS A 211 -2.25 -16.28 6.85
N GLU A 212 -1.26 -17.16 6.77
CA GLU A 212 -0.22 -17.33 7.77
C GLU A 212 0.67 -16.10 7.85
N ALA A 213 1.11 -15.57 6.71
CA ALA A 213 1.90 -14.35 6.64
C ALA A 213 1.19 -13.18 7.36
N ILE A 214 -0.10 -12.99 7.09
CA ILE A 214 -0.90 -11.92 7.69
C ILE A 214 -1.12 -12.15 9.19
N ILE A 215 -1.56 -13.34 9.62
CA ILE A 215 -1.75 -13.66 11.05
C ILE A 215 -0.43 -13.55 11.83
N ASN A 216 0.68 -13.89 11.20
CA ASN A 216 2.00 -13.77 11.80
C ASN A 216 2.48 -12.33 11.87
N SER A 217 1.96 -11.42 11.06
CA SER A 217 2.27 -9.98 11.10
C SER A 217 1.37 -9.17 12.05
N LEU A 218 0.34 -9.79 12.63
CA LEU A 218 -0.63 -9.11 13.47
C LEU A 218 -0.48 -9.50 14.95
N PRO A 219 -0.84 -8.60 15.88
CA PRO A 219 -0.94 -8.92 17.31
C PRO A 219 -2.14 -9.84 17.61
N TYR A 220 -3.03 -10.02 16.63
CA TYR A 220 -4.29 -10.75 16.70
C TYR A 220 -4.17 -12.09 15.96
N LYS A 221 -4.72 -13.16 16.56
CA LYS A 221 -4.73 -14.51 15.94
C LYS A 221 -6.09 -14.88 15.36
N ASP A 222 -7.17 -14.56 16.06
CA ASP A 222 -8.54 -14.86 15.65
C ASP A 222 -9.11 -13.77 14.75
N VAL A 223 -8.54 -13.64 13.55
CA VAL A 223 -8.94 -12.61 12.56
C VAL A 223 -9.77 -13.20 11.44
N GLU A 224 -10.61 -12.35 10.84
CA GLU A 224 -11.39 -12.68 9.67
C GLU A 224 -10.91 -11.91 8.43
N PHE A 225 -11.07 -12.55 7.27
CA PHE A 225 -10.61 -12.03 5.98
C PHE A 225 -11.81 -11.67 5.10
N TYR A 226 -11.73 -10.53 4.44
CA TYR A 226 -12.73 -10.02 3.51
C TYR A 226 -12.07 -9.29 2.34
N PHE A 227 -12.81 -9.16 1.25
CA PHE A 227 -12.52 -8.17 0.22
C PHE A 227 -13.35 -6.91 0.45
N ARG A 228 -12.74 -5.76 0.21
CA ARG A 228 -13.40 -4.47 0.06
C ARG A 228 -14.16 -4.43 -1.26
N ASN A 229 -15.45 -4.10 -1.19
CA ASN A 229 -16.29 -3.80 -2.37
C ASN A 229 -17.18 -2.60 -2.03
N GLY A 230 -16.70 -1.40 -2.34
CA GLY A 230 -17.30 -0.18 -1.82
C GLY A 230 -17.26 -0.14 -0.30
N PHE A 231 -18.37 0.25 0.29
CA PHE A 231 -18.58 0.22 1.74
C PHE A 231 -18.75 -1.18 2.31
N LYS A 232 -18.98 -2.19 1.48
CA LYS A 232 -19.30 -3.55 1.93
C LYS A 232 -18.04 -4.40 1.98
N LEU A 233 -18.04 -5.32 2.94
CA LEU A 233 -17.11 -6.42 3.01
C LEU A 233 -17.75 -7.66 2.38
N LYS A 234 -17.02 -8.36 1.53
CA LYS A 234 -17.50 -9.57 0.85
C LYS A 234 -16.48 -10.69 0.93
N LYS A 235 -16.94 -11.95 0.98
CA LYS A 235 -16.07 -13.13 0.85
C LYS A 235 -15.68 -13.43 -0.60
N THR A 236 -16.41 -12.86 -1.56
CA THR A 236 -16.18 -13.03 -3.00
C THR A 236 -16.32 -11.70 -3.72
N ILE A 237 -15.47 -11.46 -4.71
CA ILE A 237 -15.54 -10.30 -5.60
C ILE A 237 -15.57 -10.72 -7.06
N ASP A 238 -16.09 -9.83 -7.90
CA ASP A 238 -15.97 -9.92 -9.35
C ASP A 238 -14.79 -9.07 -9.79
N ILE A 239 -13.96 -9.59 -10.70
CA ILE A 239 -12.87 -8.85 -11.34
C ILE A 239 -13.21 -8.70 -12.83
N THR A 240 -13.13 -7.47 -13.32
CA THR A 240 -13.50 -7.06 -14.68
C THR A 240 -12.28 -6.75 -15.55
N CYS A 241 -12.48 -6.65 -16.87
CA CYS A 241 -11.41 -6.33 -17.84
C CYS A 241 -10.81 -4.92 -17.66
N ASN A 242 -11.51 -4.06 -16.91
CA ASN A 242 -11.01 -2.75 -16.54
C ASN A 242 -9.90 -2.85 -15.49
N GLU A 243 -9.90 -3.91 -14.68
CA GLU A 243 -8.96 -4.13 -13.58
C GLU A 243 -7.81 -5.06 -13.95
N ALA A 244 -8.04 -6.02 -14.85
CA ALA A 244 -7.05 -7.03 -15.23
C ALA A 244 -7.14 -7.41 -16.72
N LYS A 245 -6.08 -8.05 -17.26
CA LYS A 245 -6.14 -8.55 -18.64
C LYS A 245 -7.12 -9.72 -18.70
N GLU A 246 -7.78 -9.92 -19.83
CA GLU A 246 -8.71 -11.04 -20.05
C GLU A 246 -8.07 -12.39 -19.72
N SER A 247 -6.79 -12.55 -20.10
CA SER A 247 -6.00 -13.72 -19.75
C SER A 247 -5.95 -13.97 -18.25
N ASP A 248 -5.77 -12.93 -17.43
CA ASP A 248 -5.64 -13.07 -15.98
C ASP A 248 -6.99 -13.34 -15.34
N ILE A 249 -8.04 -12.64 -15.78
CA ILE A 249 -9.42 -12.84 -15.30
C ILE A 249 -9.85 -14.29 -15.49
N LYS A 250 -9.51 -14.86 -16.65
CA LYS A 250 -9.78 -16.27 -16.93
C LYS A 250 -9.15 -17.17 -15.86
N LYS A 251 -7.87 -16.96 -15.55
CA LYS A 251 -7.20 -17.77 -14.53
C LYS A 251 -7.69 -17.47 -13.11
N ILE A 252 -8.00 -16.21 -12.78
CA ILE A 252 -8.61 -15.83 -11.50
C ILE A 252 -9.87 -16.68 -11.26
N LYS A 253 -10.70 -16.83 -12.30
CA LYS A 253 -11.91 -17.67 -12.26
C LYS A 253 -11.59 -19.17 -12.23
N GLU A 254 -10.64 -19.65 -13.05
CA GLU A 254 -10.24 -21.07 -13.07
C GLU A 254 -9.59 -21.54 -11.75
N LEU A 255 -9.02 -20.62 -10.99
CA LEU A 255 -8.42 -20.87 -9.67
C LEU A 255 -9.37 -20.46 -8.53
N GLU A 256 -10.48 -19.80 -8.84
CA GLU A 256 -11.42 -19.22 -7.89
C GLU A 256 -10.78 -18.35 -6.80
N ILE A 257 -9.66 -17.68 -7.11
CA ILE A 257 -8.91 -16.84 -6.16
C ILE A 257 -9.57 -15.47 -5.93
N ASN A 258 -10.68 -15.21 -6.61
CA ASN A 258 -11.60 -14.12 -6.28
C ASN A 258 -12.53 -14.46 -5.09
N LYS A 259 -12.40 -15.66 -4.50
CA LYS A 259 -12.97 -16.05 -3.20
C LYS A 259 -11.88 -16.02 -2.13
N ILE A 260 -12.19 -15.43 -0.97
CA ILE A 260 -11.24 -15.28 0.14
C ILE A 260 -10.67 -16.62 0.59
N GLU A 261 -11.52 -17.64 0.71
CA GLU A 261 -11.13 -18.99 1.17
C GLU A 261 -10.02 -19.63 0.34
N ASN A 262 -9.91 -19.24 -0.94
CA ASN A 262 -8.89 -19.72 -1.86
C ASN A 262 -7.68 -18.78 -1.89
N LEU A 263 -7.90 -17.47 -1.92
CA LEU A 263 -6.81 -16.47 -1.92
C LEU A 263 -5.89 -16.64 -0.70
N ILE A 264 -6.46 -16.83 0.48
CA ILE A 264 -5.68 -16.89 1.72
C ILE A 264 -4.81 -18.15 1.84
N LYS A 265 -5.08 -19.19 1.04
CA LYS A 265 -4.30 -20.44 1.00
C LYS A 265 -3.14 -20.39 0.00
N ILE A 266 -3.03 -19.31 -0.79
CA ILE A 266 -1.97 -19.18 -1.78
C ILE A 266 -0.62 -18.97 -1.08
N ILE A 267 0.42 -19.66 -1.57
CA ILE A 267 1.82 -19.44 -1.21
C ILE A 267 2.49 -18.69 -2.37
N PRO A 268 2.91 -17.42 -2.22
CA PRO A 268 3.42 -16.61 -3.33
C PRO A 268 4.58 -17.20 -4.13
N SER A 269 5.53 -17.88 -3.48
CA SER A 269 6.69 -18.52 -4.14
C SER A 269 6.29 -19.71 -5.02
N ASN A 270 5.24 -20.44 -4.65
CA ASN A 270 4.77 -21.63 -5.37
C ASN A 270 3.93 -21.29 -6.60
N ILE A 271 3.74 -20.00 -6.90
CA ILE A 271 2.80 -19.60 -7.95
C ILE A 271 3.32 -19.88 -9.36
N LYS A 272 4.62 -20.14 -9.55
CA LYS A 272 5.12 -20.68 -10.84
C LYS A 272 4.40 -21.99 -11.23
N ASN A 273 3.79 -22.68 -10.25
CA ASN A 273 3.00 -23.90 -10.45
C ASN A 273 1.47 -23.65 -10.59
N LEU A 274 0.97 -22.40 -10.50
CA LEU A 274 -0.45 -22.12 -10.73
C LEU A 274 -0.78 -22.11 -12.23
N LYS A 275 -1.16 -23.28 -12.76
CA LYS A 275 -1.86 -23.47 -14.04
C LYS A 275 -1.29 -22.63 -15.21
N GLY A 276 0.04 -22.51 -15.32
CA GLY A 276 0.71 -21.86 -16.44
C GLY A 276 0.70 -20.32 -16.46
N MET A 277 0.49 -19.64 -15.32
CA MET A 277 0.81 -18.21 -15.22
C MET A 277 2.33 -17.97 -15.12
N ASN A 278 2.83 -16.95 -15.84
CA ASN A 278 4.19 -16.46 -15.61
C ASN A 278 4.26 -15.56 -14.37
N GLU A 279 5.47 -15.41 -13.82
CA GLU A 279 5.76 -14.69 -12.57
C GLU A 279 5.27 -13.23 -12.56
N LYS A 280 5.37 -12.52 -13.69
CA LYS A 280 4.86 -11.15 -13.82
C LYS A 280 3.33 -11.08 -13.73
N SER A 281 2.64 -12.02 -14.35
CA SER A 281 1.16 -12.07 -14.35
C SER A 281 0.65 -12.44 -12.96
N THR A 282 1.28 -13.44 -12.35
CA THR A 282 1.11 -13.83 -10.96
C THR A 282 1.19 -12.67 -9.99
N SER A 283 2.33 -11.95 -10.00
CA SER A 283 2.58 -10.88 -9.04
C SER A 283 1.54 -9.77 -9.19
N ARG A 284 1.18 -9.46 -10.44
CA ARG A 284 0.15 -8.47 -10.75
C ARG A 284 -1.25 -8.90 -10.27
N VAL A 285 -1.63 -10.16 -10.48
CA VAL A 285 -2.93 -10.69 -10.02
C VAL A 285 -3.00 -10.72 -8.50
N LEU A 286 -1.97 -11.22 -7.84
CA LEU A 286 -1.91 -11.21 -6.38
C LEU A 286 -1.97 -9.79 -5.83
N LYS A 287 -1.16 -8.87 -6.35
CA LYS A 287 -1.15 -7.48 -5.89
C LYS A 287 -2.53 -6.83 -6.04
N LEU A 288 -3.21 -7.07 -7.16
CA LEU A 288 -4.59 -6.60 -7.38
C LEU A 288 -5.56 -7.12 -6.31
N LEU A 289 -5.53 -8.42 -6.00
CA LEU A 289 -6.45 -9.04 -5.05
C LEU A 289 -6.11 -8.71 -3.60
N LEU A 290 -4.82 -8.73 -3.23
CA LEU A 290 -4.34 -8.44 -1.89
C LEU A 290 -4.56 -6.98 -1.50
N ASN A 291 -4.44 -6.04 -2.44
CA ASN A 291 -4.75 -4.62 -2.17
C ASN A 291 -6.23 -4.38 -1.82
N LYS A 292 -7.12 -5.30 -2.21
CA LYS A 292 -8.55 -5.26 -1.85
C LYS A 292 -8.84 -5.99 -0.54
N LEU A 293 -7.85 -6.60 0.10
CA LEU A 293 -8.06 -7.37 1.31
C LEU A 293 -8.36 -6.43 2.50
N VAL A 294 -9.15 -6.93 3.44
CA VAL A 294 -9.51 -6.28 4.69
C VAL A 294 -9.48 -7.34 5.77
N ILE A 295 -8.79 -7.05 6.87
CA ILE A 295 -8.70 -7.93 8.03
C ILE A 295 -9.49 -7.31 9.17
N THR A 296 -10.33 -8.12 9.80
CA THR A 296 -11.13 -7.70 10.95
C THR A 296 -10.86 -8.58 12.16
N TYR A 297 -10.98 -7.97 13.35
CA TYR A 297 -10.93 -8.64 14.65
C TYR A 297 -12.08 -8.09 15.49
N ASN A 298 -12.93 -8.96 16.05
CA ASN A 298 -14.14 -8.56 16.79
C ASN A 298 -15.01 -7.52 16.03
N ASN A 299 -15.18 -7.71 14.72
CA ASN A 299 -15.87 -6.81 13.78
C ASN A 299 -15.17 -5.46 13.49
N ASP A 300 -14.07 -5.13 14.16
CA ASP A 300 -13.28 -3.94 13.88
C ASP A 300 -12.25 -4.20 12.78
N ILE A 301 -12.06 -3.23 11.89
CA ILE A 301 -11.01 -3.32 10.86
C ILE A 301 -9.67 -3.05 11.53
N VAL A 302 -8.79 -4.05 11.49
CA VAL A 302 -7.45 -4.00 12.07
C VAL A 302 -6.33 -3.87 11.04
N LEU A 303 -6.62 -4.17 9.77
CA LEU A 303 -5.69 -3.98 8.67
C LEU A 303 -6.42 -3.83 7.32
N GLU A 304 -6.00 -2.84 6.54
CA GLU A 304 -6.39 -2.63 5.14
C GLU A 304 -5.36 -1.70 4.45
N GLY A 305 -5.54 -1.44 3.15
CA GLY A 305 -4.77 -0.41 2.46
C GLY A 305 -5.01 0.99 3.07
N ILE A 306 -3.95 1.78 3.23
CA ILE A 306 -4.03 3.06 3.95
C ILE A 306 -4.92 4.09 3.26
N SER A 307 -4.94 4.15 1.92
CA SER A 307 -5.91 4.95 1.17
C SER A 307 -7.37 4.53 1.42
N TYR A 308 -7.64 3.22 1.47
CA TYR A 308 -8.99 2.73 1.77
C TYR A 308 -9.43 3.13 3.18
N ASN A 309 -8.52 3.05 4.15
CA ASN A 309 -8.74 3.54 5.50
C ASN A 309 -9.02 5.05 5.52
N PHE A 310 -8.21 5.85 4.82
CA PHE A 310 -8.41 7.29 4.72
C PHE A 310 -9.80 7.63 4.17
N PHE A 311 -10.19 7.04 3.03
CA PHE A 311 -11.51 7.30 2.45
C PHE A 311 -12.63 6.94 3.42
N ARG A 312 -12.57 5.76 4.05
CA ARG A 312 -13.60 5.28 4.97
C ARG A 312 -13.84 6.25 6.15
N ASN A 313 -12.78 6.87 6.66
CA ASN A 313 -12.84 7.72 7.86
C ASN A 313 -12.89 9.22 7.53
N HIS A 314 -13.18 9.59 6.28
CA HIS A 314 -13.22 10.99 5.84
C HIS A 314 -14.44 11.28 4.96
N HIS A 315 -14.68 12.54 4.62
CA HIS A 315 -15.77 12.93 3.71
C HIS A 315 -15.58 12.41 2.27
N TYR A 316 -14.40 11.82 1.96
CA TYR A 316 -14.09 11.14 0.71
C TYR A 316 -14.61 9.69 0.66
N ASN A 317 -15.37 9.23 1.66
CA ASN A 317 -15.86 7.86 1.73
C ASN A 317 -16.59 7.38 0.46
N PHE A 318 -17.27 8.28 -0.26
CA PHE A 318 -17.97 7.97 -1.50
C PHE A 318 -17.04 7.51 -2.63
N TRP A 319 -15.74 7.80 -2.52
CA TRP A 319 -14.73 7.31 -3.46
C TRP A 319 -14.65 5.80 -3.45
N LEU A 320 -14.95 5.13 -2.32
CA LEU A 320 -14.95 3.68 -2.25
C LEU A 320 -15.91 3.04 -3.27
N ASN A 321 -16.96 3.73 -3.69
CA ASN A 321 -17.95 3.24 -4.67
C ASN A 321 -17.62 3.60 -6.13
N ILE A 322 -16.47 4.24 -6.39
CA ILE A 322 -15.95 4.50 -7.73
C ILE A 322 -15.62 3.16 -8.42
N GLU A 323 -15.65 3.12 -9.75
CA GLU A 323 -15.20 1.96 -10.50
C GLU A 323 -13.77 1.53 -10.12
N ASP A 324 -13.58 0.22 -9.89
CA ASP A 324 -12.36 -0.32 -9.28
C ASP A 324 -11.04 0.09 -9.94
N ASN A 325 -11.00 0.21 -11.26
CA ASN A 325 -9.79 0.64 -11.98
C ASN A 325 -9.48 2.12 -11.75
N ILE A 326 -10.50 2.96 -11.68
CA ILE A 326 -10.38 4.38 -11.35
C ILE A 326 -10.04 4.53 -9.86
N LEU A 327 -10.71 3.77 -9.00
CA LEU A 327 -10.43 3.73 -7.56
C LEU A 327 -8.97 3.32 -7.30
N TYR A 328 -8.45 2.31 -8.01
CA TYR A 328 -7.05 1.93 -7.92
C TYR A 328 -6.11 3.10 -8.29
N SER A 329 -6.39 3.80 -9.40
CA SER A 329 -5.61 4.99 -9.78
C SER A 329 -5.62 6.06 -8.68
N LEU A 330 -6.80 6.37 -8.14
CA LEU A 330 -6.95 7.34 -7.05
C LEU A 330 -6.26 6.89 -5.76
N THR A 331 -6.32 5.60 -5.40
CA THR A 331 -5.59 5.07 -4.24
C THR A 331 -4.09 5.21 -4.39
N CYS A 332 -3.52 5.00 -5.59
CA CYS A 332 -2.09 5.21 -5.80
C CYS A 332 -1.70 6.68 -5.56
N LYS A 333 -2.47 7.62 -6.12
CA LYS A 333 -2.23 9.06 -5.91
C LYS A 333 -2.32 9.45 -4.43
N VAL A 334 -3.32 8.94 -3.72
CA VAL A 334 -3.52 9.25 -2.29
C VAL A 334 -2.46 8.58 -1.42
N ASP A 335 -2.07 7.34 -1.71
CA ASP A 335 -0.95 6.68 -1.04
C ASP A 335 0.35 7.48 -1.18
N ASP A 336 0.63 8.02 -2.38
CA ASP A 336 1.80 8.86 -2.65
C ASP A 336 1.76 10.15 -1.84
N VAL A 337 0.58 10.78 -1.70
CA VAL A 337 0.41 11.95 -0.82
C VAL A 337 0.68 11.57 0.63
N ILE A 338 0.02 10.53 1.15
CA ILE A 338 0.13 10.12 2.56
C ILE A 338 1.60 9.84 2.93
N LYS A 339 2.33 9.12 2.07
CA LYS A 339 3.74 8.77 2.30
C LYS A 339 4.69 9.96 2.36
N LYS A 340 4.31 11.15 1.86
CA LYS A 340 5.12 12.38 2.01
C LYS A 340 5.08 12.93 3.44
N TYR A 341 3.99 12.70 4.17
CA TYR A 341 3.75 13.29 5.49
C TYR A 341 3.94 12.31 6.64
N VAL A 342 3.86 11.00 6.38
CA VAL A 342 4.01 9.99 7.43
C VAL A 342 4.79 8.78 6.93
N ASN A 343 5.75 8.34 7.75
CA ASN A 343 6.35 7.03 7.58
C ASN A 343 5.40 5.99 8.17
N VAL A 344 4.62 5.37 7.29
CA VAL A 344 3.56 4.44 7.66
C VAL A 344 4.05 3.22 8.44
N ASN A 345 5.34 2.87 8.35
CA ASN A 345 5.88 1.67 9.01
C ASN A 345 6.18 1.87 10.50
N TYR A 346 6.11 3.10 11.04
CA TYR A 346 6.40 3.38 12.46
C TYR A 346 5.17 3.70 13.30
N HIS A 347 3.98 3.47 12.75
CA HIS A 347 2.72 3.84 13.37
C HIS A 347 1.77 2.65 13.38
N SER A 348 0.94 2.55 14.41
CA SER A 348 -0.09 1.52 14.44
C SER A 348 -1.18 1.87 13.44
N PHE A 349 -1.93 0.87 13.00
CA PHE A 349 -3.03 1.11 12.05
C PHE A 349 -4.05 2.11 12.60
N LYS A 350 -4.36 2.06 13.90
CA LYS A 350 -5.26 2.99 14.60
C LYS A 350 -4.69 4.42 14.61
N GLU A 351 -3.41 4.57 14.95
CA GLU A 351 -2.74 5.88 14.94
C GLU A 351 -2.71 6.51 13.55
N LEU A 352 -2.35 5.72 12.53
CA LEU A 352 -2.36 6.17 11.14
C LEU A 352 -3.75 6.61 10.74
N SER A 353 -4.77 5.80 11.03
CA SER A 353 -6.16 6.09 10.71
C SER A 353 -6.60 7.44 11.27
N TYR A 354 -6.24 7.75 12.51
CA TYR A 354 -6.52 9.05 13.11
C TYR A 354 -5.70 10.18 12.46
N PHE A 355 -4.39 9.98 12.31
CA PHE A 355 -3.48 10.98 11.76
C PHE A 355 -3.87 11.40 10.34
N ILE A 356 -4.04 10.43 9.43
CA ILE A 356 -4.32 10.73 8.02
C ILE A 356 -5.69 11.37 7.82
N SER A 357 -6.69 11.03 8.65
CA SER A 357 -8.05 11.59 8.54
C SER A 357 -8.17 13.02 9.11
N HIS A 358 -7.22 13.45 9.95
CA HIS A 358 -7.25 14.77 10.60
C HIS A 358 -6.09 15.69 10.17
N ASN A 359 -5.21 15.24 9.29
CA ASN A 359 -4.08 16.03 8.82
C ASN A 359 -4.52 16.98 7.70
N THR A 360 -4.52 18.29 8.01
CA THR A 360 -4.97 19.34 7.08
C THR A 360 -4.10 19.45 5.84
N GLU A 361 -2.81 19.14 5.91
CA GLU A 361 -1.90 19.24 4.76
C GLU A 361 -2.09 18.07 3.79
N ILE A 362 -2.29 16.85 4.31
CA ILE A 362 -2.70 15.70 3.48
C ILE A 362 -4.01 16.01 2.76
N ILE A 363 -5.01 16.55 3.48
CA ILE A 363 -6.32 16.88 2.91
C ILE A 363 -6.19 17.92 1.79
N LYS A 364 -5.46 19.03 2.02
CA LYS A 364 -5.23 20.08 1.01
C LYS A 364 -4.53 19.55 -0.24
N GLU A 365 -3.55 18.67 -0.08
CA GLU A 365 -2.84 18.09 -1.22
C GLU A 365 -3.74 17.14 -2.02
N ILE A 366 -4.62 16.39 -1.35
CA ILE A 366 -5.65 15.56 -2.00
C ILE A 366 -6.67 16.42 -2.76
N GLU A 367 -7.10 17.53 -2.18
CA GLU A 367 -7.96 18.52 -2.84
C GLU A 367 -7.28 19.14 -4.08
N GLY A 368 -5.95 19.19 -4.11
CA GLY A 368 -5.16 19.71 -5.22
C GLY A 368 -4.72 18.69 -6.26
N LEU A 369 -5.12 17.41 -6.14
CA LEU A 369 -4.67 16.36 -7.05
C LEU A 369 -5.09 16.62 -8.50
N GLU A 370 -4.15 16.43 -9.42
CA GLU A 370 -4.47 16.40 -10.86
C GLU A 370 -5.17 15.09 -11.21
N LEU A 371 -6.39 15.22 -11.74
CA LEU A 371 -7.22 14.09 -12.16
C LEU A 371 -7.32 14.07 -13.69
N SER A 372 -7.20 12.88 -14.27
CA SER A 372 -7.57 12.65 -15.66
C SER A 372 -9.07 12.90 -15.86
N LYS A 373 -9.47 13.17 -17.10
CA LYS A 373 -10.88 13.34 -17.48
C LYS A 373 -11.75 12.17 -17.00
N GLN A 374 -11.26 10.93 -17.11
CA GLN A 374 -11.99 9.74 -16.69
C GLN A 374 -12.14 9.65 -15.17
N GLU A 375 -11.10 9.97 -14.40
CA GLU A 375 -11.14 10.01 -12.94
C GLU A 375 -12.13 11.07 -12.46
N ALA A 376 -12.06 12.28 -13.01
CA ALA A 376 -12.91 13.39 -12.63
C ALA A 376 -14.39 13.12 -12.95
N ASN A 377 -14.70 12.60 -14.15
CA ASN A 377 -16.06 12.21 -14.54
C ASN A 377 -16.63 11.13 -13.61
N GLU A 378 -15.86 10.08 -13.31
CA GLU A 378 -16.33 9.00 -12.45
C GLU A 378 -16.51 9.44 -11.00
N LEU A 379 -15.68 10.36 -10.51
CA LEU A 379 -15.78 10.91 -9.16
C LEU A 379 -17.08 11.70 -8.97
N VAL A 380 -17.43 12.57 -9.93
CA VAL A 380 -18.71 13.30 -9.94
C VAL A 380 -19.89 12.34 -10.07
N TYR A 381 -19.85 11.42 -11.05
CA TYR A 381 -20.93 10.47 -11.28
C TYR A 381 -21.16 9.53 -10.08
N SER A 382 -20.10 9.02 -9.45
CA SER A 382 -20.20 8.14 -8.28
C SER A 382 -20.84 8.88 -7.09
N TYR A 383 -20.45 10.13 -6.84
CA TYR A 383 -21.10 10.96 -5.84
C TYR A 383 -22.60 11.10 -6.12
N LEU A 384 -22.97 11.51 -7.34
CA LEU A 384 -24.35 11.66 -7.75
C LEU A 384 -25.17 10.39 -7.50
N LYS A 385 -24.67 9.26 -8.00
CA LYS A 385 -25.32 7.95 -7.86
C LYS A 385 -25.52 7.51 -6.41
N ASN A 386 -24.60 7.83 -5.51
CA ASN A 386 -24.64 7.33 -4.13
C ASN A 386 -25.57 8.13 -3.21
N TYR A 387 -25.71 9.43 -3.45
CA TYR A 387 -26.44 10.31 -2.52
C TYR A 387 -27.88 10.59 -2.95
N SER A 388 -28.16 10.74 -4.25
CA SER A 388 -29.50 11.04 -4.75
C SER A 388 -29.54 11.02 -6.29
N THR A 389 -30.63 10.49 -6.84
CA THR A 389 -30.91 10.53 -8.28
C THR A 389 -31.22 11.93 -8.80
N LYS A 390 -31.50 12.91 -7.93
CA LYS A 390 -31.78 14.31 -8.31
C LYS A 390 -31.18 15.27 -7.28
N MET A 391 -30.26 16.15 -7.69
CA MET A 391 -29.54 17.06 -6.79
C MET A 391 -29.41 18.48 -7.35
N ASN A 392 -29.35 19.48 -6.47
CA ASN A 392 -29.21 20.87 -6.88
C ASN A 392 -27.82 21.15 -7.50
N TYR A 393 -27.80 21.77 -8.68
CA TYR A 393 -26.57 22.03 -9.43
C TYR A 393 -25.61 22.96 -8.68
N LYS A 394 -26.13 24.06 -8.10
CA LYS A 394 -25.32 25.06 -7.40
C LYS A 394 -24.64 24.46 -6.17
N TYR A 395 -25.39 23.71 -5.36
CA TYR A 395 -24.84 22.98 -4.22
C TYR A 395 -23.72 22.03 -4.62
N LEU A 396 -23.90 21.27 -5.71
CA LEU A 396 -22.88 20.35 -6.17
C LEU A 396 -21.63 21.07 -6.66
N LYS A 397 -21.78 22.19 -7.39
CA LYS A 397 -20.65 23.01 -7.82
C LYS A 397 -19.80 23.46 -6.62
N GLU A 398 -20.43 24.06 -5.61
CA GLU A 398 -19.76 24.50 -4.37
C GLU A 398 -19.14 23.32 -3.61
N LYS A 399 -19.79 22.15 -3.63
CA LYS A 399 -19.26 20.95 -2.99
C LYS A 399 -18.01 20.44 -3.70
N PHE A 400 -18.01 20.37 -5.02
CA PHE A 400 -16.91 19.82 -5.79
C PHE A 400 -15.68 20.73 -5.83
N GLU A 401 -15.87 22.04 -5.71
CA GLU A 401 -14.78 23.00 -5.46
C GLU A 401 -13.98 22.65 -4.18
N LYS A 402 -14.64 22.10 -3.16
CA LYS A 402 -14.00 21.64 -1.91
C LYS A 402 -13.45 20.23 -1.99
N VAL A 403 -14.08 19.34 -2.77
CA VAL A 403 -13.62 17.95 -2.93
C VAL A 403 -12.33 17.89 -3.74
N ASN A 404 -12.22 18.69 -4.80
CA ASN A 404 -10.99 18.84 -5.55
C ASN A 404 -11.03 20.17 -6.33
N ASN A 405 -10.10 21.07 -6.02
CA ASN A 405 -10.06 22.43 -6.57
C ASN A 405 -9.58 22.50 -8.03
N LYS A 406 -9.10 21.39 -8.60
CA LYS A 406 -8.72 21.28 -10.02
C LYS A 406 -9.87 20.78 -10.89
N ILE A 407 -10.96 20.32 -10.30
CA ILE A 407 -12.14 19.86 -11.04
C ILE A 407 -12.90 21.05 -11.65
N ASN A 408 -12.97 21.11 -12.98
CA ASN A 408 -13.94 21.95 -13.68
C ASN A 408 -15.32 21.28 -13.67
N PHE A 409 -16.11 21.53 -12.63
CA PHE A 409 -17.41 20.88 -12.44
C PHE A 409 -18.37 21.09 -13.63
N VAL A 410 -18.36 22.28 -14.24
CA VAL A 410 -19.23 22.61 -15.39
C VAL A 410 -18.91 21.73 -16.59
N GLU A 411 -17.62 21.62 -16.92
CA GLU A 411 -17.15 20.77 -18.01
C GLU A 411 -17.46 19.29 -17.76
N ILE A 412 -17.30 18.81 -16.53
CA ILE A 412 -17.63 17.42 -16.18
C ILE A 412 -19.12 17.16 -16.36
N VAL A 413 -20.00 18.04 -15.90
CA VAL A 413 -21.44 17.85 -16.09
C VAL A 413 -21.80 17.80 -17.57
N ASN A 414 -21.21 18.66 -18.40
CA ASN A 414 -21.40 18.59 -19.85
C ASN A 414 -20.93 17.25 -20.43
N ASN A 415 -19.76 16.77 -20.03
CA ASN A 415 -19.27 15.44 -20.45
C ASN A 415 -20.24 14.32 -20.02
N LEU A 416 -20.80 14.39 -18.81
CA LEU A 416 -21.76 13.40 -18.31
C LEU A 416 -23.10 13.47 -19.07
N ILE A 417 -23.54 14.65 -19.51
CA ILE A 417 -24.71 14.83 -20.37
C ILE A 417 -24.45 14.18 -21.74
N ASP A 418 -23.30 14.45 -22.35
CA ASP A 418 -22.90 13.87 -23.64
C ASP A 418 -22.80 12.34 -23.58
N GLU A 419 -22.39 11.81 -22.43
CA GLU A 419 -22.35 10.36 -22.17
C GLU A 419 -23.72 9.75 -21.84
N GLY A 420 -24.78 10.57 -21.71
CA GLY A 420 -26.14 10.14 -21.36
C GLY A 420 -26.24 9.62 -19.93
N LEU A 421 -25.38 10.10 -19.03
CA LEU A 421 -25.32 9.71 -17.62
C LEU A 421 -26.09 10.65 -16.72
N VAL A 422 -26.32 11.89 -17.14
CA VAL A 422 -27.11 12.87 -16.41
C VAL A 422 -27.95 13.73 -17.35
N THR A 423 -29.01 14.33 -16.82
CA THR A 423 -29.78 15.39 -17.47
C THR A 423 -29.94 16.59 -16.53
N LEU A 424 -30.26 17.76 -17.09
CA LEU A 424 -30.56 18.95 -16.32
C LEU A 424 -32.07 19.22 -16.35
N GLU A 425 -32.67 19.32 -15.17
CA GLU A 425 -34.09 19.62 -14.97
C GLU A 425 -34.23 20.64 -13.85
N ASP A 426 -34.79 21.83 -14.14
CA ASP A 426 -35.09 22.86 -13.14
C ASP A 426 -33.91 23.22 -12.22
N GLY A 427 -32.72 23.42 -12.78
CA GLY A 427 -31.50 23.73 -12.02
C GLY A 427 -30.98 22.56 -11.17
N LYS A 428 -31.48 21.34 -11.40
CA LYS A 428 -31.04 20.10 -10.75
C LYS A 428 -30.40 19.16 -11.77
N ILE A 429 -29.41 18.41 -11.32
CA ILE A 429 -28.81 17.30 -12.05
C ILE A 429 -29.59 16.04 -11.70
N VAL A 430 -30.11 15.36 -12.73
CA VAL A 430 -30.77 14.06 -12.62
C VAL A 430 -29.82 12.98 -13.09
N THR A 431 -29.52 12.03 -12.23
CA THR A 431 -28.60 10.93 -12.48
C THR A 431 -29.31 9.78 -13.18
N LEU A 432 -28.81 9.41 -14.36
CA LEU A 432 -29.29 8.26 -15.11
C LEU A 432 -28.43 7.03 -14.81
N LYS A 433 -29.00 5.84 -15.00
CA LYS A 433 -28.22 4.60 -14.91
C LYS A 433 -27.27 4.52 -16.10
N LYS A 434 -26.00 4.21 -15.85
CA LYS A 434 -25.00 3.87 -16.87
C LYS A 434 -25.62 3.00 -17.98
N PRO A 435 -25.71 3.49 -19.23
CA PRO A 435 -26.25 2.70 -20.32
C PRO A 435 -25.31 1.53 -20.61
N VAL A 436 -25.82 0.46 -21.21
CA VAL A 436 -24.98 -0.70 -21.56
C VAL A 436 -23.77 -0.28 -22.40
N LEU A 437 -23.99 0.64 -23.34
CA LEU A 437 -22.94 1.16 -24.22
C LEU A 437 -21.84 1.91 -23.47
N TYR A 438 -22.12 2.47 -22.29
CA TYR A 438 -21.09 3.08 -21.44
C TYR A 438 -20.01 2.06 -21.07
N TYR A 439 -20.42 0.87 -20.62
CA TYR A 439 -19.50 -0.20 -20.27
C TYR A 439 -18.83 -0.80 -21.52
N ALA A 440 -19.57 -0.90 -22.63
CA ALA A 440 -19.03 -1.43 -23.89
C ALA A 440 -17.94 -0.52 -24.48
N LYS A 441 -18.07 0.81 -24.39
CA LYS A 441 -17.07 1.78 -24.92
C LYS A 441 -15.68 1.59 -24.31
N ARG A 442 -15.60 0.99 -23.12
CA ARG A 442 -14.34 0.75 -22.39
C ARG A 442 -13.65 -0.57 -22.78
N LEU A 443 -14.25 -1.36 -23.69
CA LEU A 443 -13.61 -2.54 -24.24
C LEU A 443 -12.37 -2.15 -25.05
N LYS A 444 -11.25 -2.83 -24.79
CA LYS A 444 -9.96 -2.54 -25.47
C LYS A 444 -9.99 -2.82 -26.98
N SER A 445 -10.94 -3.63 -27.44
CA SER A 445 -11.09 -3.98 -28.86
C SER A 445 -12.25 -3.22 -29.47
N GLU A 446 -11.94 -2.38 -30.45
CA GLU A 446 -12.93 -1.62 -31.21
C GLU A 446 -13.93 -2.53 -31.93
N ASN A 447 -13.47 -3.65 -32.47
CA ASN A 447 -14.34 -4.68 -33.08
C ASN A 447 -15.27 -5.34 -32.05
N GLN A 448 -14.83 -5.56 -30.80
CA GLN A 448 -15.73 -6.07 -29.75
C GLN A 448 -16.80 -5.02 -29.39
N PHE A 449 -16.40 -3.76 -29.29
CA PHE A 449 -17.31 -2.66 -29.01
C PHE A 449 -18.36 -2.50 -30.11
N GLU A 450 -17.95 -2.39 -31.37
CA GLU A 450 -18.86 -2.20 -32.50
C GLU A 450 -19.76 -3.42 -32.70
N ALA A 451 -19.24 -4.66 -32.58
CA ALA A 451 -20.07 -5.86 -32.66
C ALA A 451 -21.14 -5.89 -31.57
N LEU A 452 -20.78 -5.55 -30.32
CA LEU A 452 -21.73 -5.47 -29.21
C LEU A 452 -22.75 -4.33 -29.40
N LYS A 453 -22.30 -3.18 -29.91
CA LYS A 453 -23.14 -2.01 -30.20
C LYS A 453 -24.17 -2.30 -31.29
N TYR A 454 -23.78 -2.91 -32.40
CA TYR A 454 -24.73 -3.36 -33.43
C TYR A 454 -25.69 -4.41 -32.89
N ARG A 455 -25.19 -5.36 -32.09
CA ARG A 455 -26.06 -6.36 -31.48
C ARG A 455 -27.11 -5.75 -30.55
N LEU A 456 -26.76 -4.72 -29.77
CA LEU A 456 -27.71 -3.98 -28.93
C LEU A 456 -28.71 -3.14 -29.73
N LYS A 457 -28.40 -2.83 -30.99
CA LYS A 457 -29.33 -2.25 -31.97
C LYS A 457 -30.15 -3.30 -32.72
N ASN A 458 -30.21 -4.55 -32.23
CA ASN A 458 -30.93 -5.69 -32.80
C ASN A 458 -30.43 -6.21 -34.16
N TYR A 459 -29.21 -5.86 -34.59
CA TYR A 459 -28.62 -6.44 -35.79
C TYR A 459 -28.39 -7.95 -35.62
N THR A 460 -28.63 -8.73 -36.68
CA THR A 460 -28.32 -10.16 -36.78
C THR A 460 -26.82 -10.40 -36.90
N LEU A 461 -26.36 -11.62 -36.64
CA LEU A 461 -24.94 -11.95 -36.80
C LEU A 461 -24.46 -11.78 -38.25
N GLN A 462 -25.35 -11.97 -39.24
CA GLN A 462 -25.03 -11.78 -40.65
C GLN A 462 -24.83 -10.30 -40.97
N GLU A 463 -25.74 -9.43 -40.52
CA GLU A 463 -25.61 -7.99 -40.74
C GLU A 463 -24.38 -7.40 -40.02
N ILE A 464 -23.98 -7.98 -38.89
CA ILE A 464 -22.74 -7.59 -38.19
C ILE A 464 -21.50 -8.05 -38.95
N GLU A 465 -21.53 -9.26 -39.53
CA GLU A 465 -20.50 -9.76 -40.46
C GLU A 465 -20.31 -8.78 -41.62
N ASP A 466 -21.40 -8.44 -42.31
CA ASP A 466 -21.38 -7.55 -43.47
C ASP A 466 -20.89 -6.14 -43.11
N LYS A 467 -21.25 -5.63 -41.93
CA LYS A 467 -20.83 -4.30 -41.46
C LYS A 467 -19.38 -4.21 -41.00
N LEU A 468 -18.85 -5.28 -40.41
CA LEU A 468 -17.50 -5.30 -39.84
C LEU A 468 -16.46 -5.99 -40.72
N GLY A 469 -16.87 -6.65 -41.81
CA GLY A 469 -15.99 -7.43 -42.68
C GLY A 469 -15.42 -8.66 -41.96
N LEU A 470 -16.22 -9.32 -41.12
CA LEU A 470 -15.82 -10.45 -40.28
C LEU A 470 -16.71 -11.65 -40.55
N THR A 471 -16.22 -12.88 -40.40
CA THR A 471 -17.11 -14.05 -40.49
C THR A 471 -18.20 -14.03 -39.41
N ARG A 472 -19.37 -14.61 -39.69
CA ARG A 472 -20.47 -14.77 -38.72
C ARG A 472 -20.02 -15.31 -37.36
N GLU A 473 -19.17 -16.34 -37.38
CA GLU A 473 -18.65 -16.95 -36.14
C GLU A 473 -17.70 -16.00 -35.41
N ARG A 474 -16.91 -15.20 -36.14
CA ARG A 474 -16.05 -14.18 -35.53
C ARG A 474 -16.88 -13.07 -34.88
N ALA A 475 -17.96 -12.61 -35.52
CA ALA A 475 -18.90 -11.67 -34.92
C ALA A 475 -19.52 -12.23 -33.63
N ARG A 476 -19.94 -13.51 -33.63
CA ARG A 476 -20.47 -14.20 -32.44
C ARG A 476 -19.45 -14.25 -31.30
N GLN A 477 -18.20 -14.61 -31.60
CA GLN A 477 -17.12 -14.66 -30.62
C GLN A 477 -16.84 -13.29 -30.00
N LEU A 478 -16.79 -12.23 -30.82
CA LEU A 478 -16.55 -10.87 -30.34
C LEU A 478 -17.68 -10.37 -29.42
N ILE A 479 -18.94 -10.67 -29.74
CA ILE A 479 -20.08 -10.36 -28.87
C ILE A 479 -19.95 -11.12 -27.54
N LYS A 480 -19.65 -12.42 -27.59
CA LYS A 480 -19.48 -13.26 -26.38
C LYS A 480 -18.33 -12.74 -25.50
N GLN A 481 -17.20 -12.39 -26.09
CA GLN A 481 -16.06 -11.78 -25.39
C GLN A 481 -16.44 -10.43 -24.79
N GLY A 482 -17.06 -9.55 -25.58
CA GLY A 482 -17.54 -8.25 -25.12
C GLY A 482 -18.49 -8.37 -23.93
N LEU A 483 -19.48 -9.28 -23.98
CA LEU A 483 -20.38 -9.55 -22.86
C LEU A 483 -19.65 -10.07 -21.62
N ASN A 484 -18.70 -10.98 -21.78
CA ASN A 484 -17.91 -11.53 -20.67
C ASN A 484 -17.03 -10.49 -19.98
N ASN A 485 -16.71 -9.41 -20.68
CA ASN A 485 -15.93 -8.28 -20.17
C ASN A 485 -16.78 -7.26 -19.40
N LEU A 486 -18.12 -7.30 -19.53
CA LEU A 486 -19.02 -6.44 -18.77
C LEU A 486 -19.19 -6.92 -17.32
N PRO A 487 -19.51 -6.01 -16.36
CA PRO A 487 -19.92 -6.37 -15.01
C PRO A 487 -21.05 -7.42 -15.01
N SER A 488 -21.03 -8.35 -14.05
CA SER A 488 -21.96 -9.51 -13.98
C SER A 488 -23.44 -9.08 -14.07
N ASN A 489 -23.85 -8.13 -13.24
CA ASN A 489 -25.19 -7.54 -13.23
C ASN A 489 -25.59 -6.88 -14.57
N VAL A 490 -24.65 -6.21 -15.26
CA VAL A 490 -24.88 -5.59 -16.55
C VAL A 490 -25.01 -6.66 -17.63
N ARG A 491 -24.14 -7.67 -17.61
CA ARG A 491 -24.14 -8.81 -18.52
C ARG A 491 -25.46 -9.60 -18.45
N GLU A 492 -25.94 -9.90 -17.24
CA GLU A 492 -27.21 -10.59 -17.04
C GLU A 492 -28.38 -9.80 -17.60
N ARG A 493 -28.43 -8.49 -17.34
CA ARG A 493 -29.44 -7.59 -17.91
C ARG A 493 -29.44 -7.62 -19.44
N ILE A 494 -28.25 -7.65 -20.05
CA ILE A 494 -28.12 -7.71 -21.51
C ILE A 494 -28.49 -9.08 -22.06
N ARG A 495 -28.12 -10.17 -21.38
CA ARG A 495 -28.55 -11.53 -21.77
C ARG A 495 -30.06 -11.65 -21.77
N MET A 496 -30.75 -11.02 -20.82
CA MET A 496 -32.22 -10.93 -20.82
C MET A 496 -32.75 -10.09 -21.98
N LEU A 497 -32.14 -8.94 -22.27
CA LEU A 497 -32.58 -8.03 -23.35
C LEU A 497 -32.34 -8.59 -24.77
N ILE A 498 -31.23 -9.29 -24.99
CA ILE A 498 -30.85 -9.84 -26.31
C ILE A 498 -31.50 -11.23 -26.54
N GLY A 499 -32.13 -11.80 -25.50
CA GLY A 499 -32.80 -13.09 -25.51
C GLY A 499 -31.84 -14.29 -25.55
N LEU A 500 -32.32 -15.43 -25.05
CA LEU A 500 -31.73 -16.79 -25.05
C LEU A 500 -31.39 -17.34 -26.47
N LYS A 501 -30.68 -16.59 -27.31
CA LYS A 501 -30.14 -17.03 -28.61
C LYS A 501 -28.62 -17.21 -28.61
N ILE A 502 -28.01 -17.27 -27.43
CA ILE A 502 -26.61 -17.69 -27.24
C ILE A 502 -26.59 -18.94 -26.34
N THR A 503 -27.36 -19.97 -26.71
CA THR A 503 -27.18 -21.32 -26.17
C THR A 503 -26.61 -22.20 -27.26
N ASN A 504 -25.37 -22.64 -26.99
CA ASN A 504 -24.44 -23.50 -27.73
C ASN A 504 -23.95 -23.01 -29.09
#